data_AF-A0A1Y0IJI1-F1
#
_entry.id   AF-A0A1Y0IJI1-F1
#
_cell.length_a   1.000
_cell.length_b   1.000
_cell.length_c   1.000
_cell.angle_alpha   90.00
_cell.angle_beta   90.00
_cell.angle_gamma   90.00
#
_symmetry.space_group_name_H-M   'P 1'
#
loop_
_entity.id
_entity.type
_entity.pdbx_description
1 polymer ?
#
loop_
_entity_poly.entity_id
_entity_poly.type
_entity_poly.pdbx_seq_one_letter_code
_entity_poly.pdbx_strand_id
1 'polypeptide(L)'
;MSGLFTLAKELQGLNGSLHEKRKERADRTAIRAALETNVGEFVHAKRLSDEQIRELFAGRSLVGVDGSVNQFGSNYPYAIHLFKALAKSTLPGRDGVTKVEKVQMFSPLSAADHAAVRQFVVERREELRVEPQEDRNAERDIAEQQAYMILVDQKMVEMELQAAIEALDTFRPFLMLMDGGFSRLKGKGGELWEQFEEKVTYSDTIVVGVIEEVGSYRLKSRLDDVDERLLRGFIRGHDREVLFNMLETGEWLKTSLERPIKNEFYTVFNRLSHQPQAGACDFLREQAHRVDEVIDFLYTITPSKSRGIPLWLDVVDAEARLTKKQIEMIVKSNVDAEIVESFLRPQRERRDF
;
A
#
# COMPACT_ATOMS: atom_id res chain seq x y z
N MET A 1 31.33 3.59 -28.97
CA MET A 1 30.98 3.92 -27.58
C MET A 1 30.00 2.88 -27.08
N SER A 2 30.24 2.26 -25.92
CA SER A 2 29.33 1.24 -25.38
C SER A 2 27.99 1.86 -25.01
N GLY A 3 26.89 1.10 -25.14
CA GLY A 3 25.55 1.58 -24.76
C GLY A 3 25.50 2.07 -23.31
N LEU A 4 26.26 1.44 -22.40
CA LEU A 4 26.41 1.87 -21.01
C LEU A 4 26.95 3.30 -20.85
N PHE A 5 27.89 3.71 -21.72
CA PHE A 5 28.43 5.07 -21.67
C PHE A 5 27.39 6.10 -22.12
N THR A 6 26.59 5.77 -23.14
CA THR A 6 25.47 6.62 -23.57
C THR A 6 24.45 6.78 -22.45
N LEU A 7 24.03 5.68 -21.80
CA LEU A 7 23.09 5.72 -20.67
C LEU A 7 23.63 6.54 -19.50
N ALA A 8 24.92 6.40 -19.17
CA ALA A 8 25.54 7.18 -18.10
C ALA A 8 25.49 8.70 -18.40
N LYS A 9 25.72 9.10 -19.66
CA LYS A 9 25.64 10.50 -20.07
C LYS A 9 24.21 11.04 -20.01
N GLU A 10 23.21 10.25 -20.41
CA GLU A 10 21.80 10.61 -20.29
C GLU A 10 21.40 10.82 -18.82
N LEU A 11 21.83 9.92 -17.92
CA LEU A 11 21.60 10.04 -16.48
C LEU A 11 22.25 11.29 -15.88
N GLN A 12 23.46 11.64 -16.32
CA GLN A 12 24.12 12.88 -15.90
C GLN A 12 23.35 14.13 -16.37
N GLY A 13 22.84 14.12 -17.61
CA GLY A 13 21.99 15.19 -18.14
C GLY A 13 20.68 15.34 -17.36
N LEU A 14 20.03 14.22 -17.02
CA LEU A 14 18.86 14.20 -16.14
C LEU A 14 19.21 14.78 -14.76
N ASN A 15 20.31 14.34 -14.15
CA ASN A 15 20.74 14.83 -12.83
C ASN A 15 20.95 16.35 -12.82
N GLY A 16 21.61 16.90 -13.85
CA GLY A 16 21.77 18.35 -14.00
C GLY A 16 20.42 19.08 -14.06
N SER A 17 19.48 18.57 -14.86
CA SER A 17 18.14 19.15 -14.99
C SER A 17 17.34 19.12 -13.68
N LEU A 18 17.49 18.04 -12.90
CA LEU A 18 16.86 17.91 -11.58
C LEU A 18 17.47 18.86 -10.54
N HIS A 19 18.79 19.08 -10.59
CA HIS A 19 19.46 20.04 -9.72
C HIS A 19 19.03 21.48 -9.98
N GLU A 20 18.93 21.90 -11.25
CA GLU A 20 18.47 23.24 -11.58
C GLU A 20 17.04 23.48 -11.09
N LYS A 21 16.12 22.53 -11.32
CA LYS A 21 14.75 22.61 -10.76
C LYS A 21 14.76 22.74 -9.24
N ARG A 22 15.60 21.97 -8.54
CA ARG A 22 15.66 22.03 -7.07
C ARG A 22 16.12 23.40 -6.54
N LYS A 23 16.92 24.17 -7.28
CA LYS A 23 17.34 25.53 -6.87
C LYS A 23 16.20 26.53 -6.84
N GLU A 24 15.13 26.29 -7.62
CA GLU A 24 13.94 27.13 -7.66
C GLU A 24 12.96 26.85 -6.51
N ARG A 25 13.24 25.84 -5.66
CA ARG A 25 12.35 25.48 -4.56
C ARG A 25 12.29 26.60 -3.52
N ALA A 26 11.07 26.84 -3.04
CA ALA A 26 10.87 27.68 -1.87
C ALA A 26 11.62 27.12 -0.66
N ASP A 27 11.98 28.02 0.27
CA ASP A 27 12.64 27.63 1.50
C ASP A 27 11.75 26.69 2.34
N ARG A 28 12.40 25.77 3.07
CA ARG A 28 11.69 24.81 3.94
C ARG A 28 10.76 25.53 4.91
N THR A 29 11.18 26.67 5.47
CA THR A 29 10.39 27.45 6.44
C THR A 29 9.12 27.98 5.80
N ALA A 30 9.19 28.47 4.57
CA ALA A 30 8.02 28.99 3.84
C ALA A 30 7.00 27.89 3.54
N ILE A 31 7.47 26.70 3.13
CA ILE A 31 6.59 25.56 2.87
C ILE A 31 5.94 25.07 4.17
N ARG A 32 6.69 24.98 5.27
CA ARG A 32 6.14 24.60 6.58
C ARG A 32 5.05 25.55 7.03
N ALA A 33 5.28 26.86 6.96
CA ALA A 33 4.28 27.87 7.33
C ALA A 33 3.00 27.76 6.47
N ALA A 34 3.13 27.45 5.18
CA ALA A 34 1.98 27.24 4.30
C ALA A 34 1.19 25.97 4.65
N LEU A 35 1.89 24.88 5.01
CA LEU A 35 1.27 23.66 5.52
C LEU A 35 0.52 23.91 6.85
N GLU A 36 1.12 24.67 7.77
CA GLU A 36 0.48 25.09 9.03
C GLU A 36 -0.81 25.87 8.80
N THR A 37 -0.80 26.75 7.79
CA THR A 37 -1.93 27.63 7.49
C THR A 37 -3.10 26.88 6.84
N ASN A 38 -2.84 25.89 5.97
CA ASN A 38 -3.88 25.31 5.10
C ASN A 38 -4.07 23.79 5.21
N VAL A 39 -3.20 23.10 5.92
CA VAL A 39 -3.25 21.63 6.06
C VAL A 39 -3.50 21.22 7.50
N GLY A 40 -2.70 21.73 8.44
CA GLY A 40 -2.81 21.39 9.85
C GLY A 40 -1.51 21.64 10.60
N GLU A 41 -1.40 21.16 11.84
CA GLU A 41 -0.28 21.51 12.73
C GLU A 41 0.82 20.44 12.75
N PHE A 42 2.07 20.86 12.92
CA PHE A 42 3.16 19.93 13.19
C PHE A 42 3.21 19.58 14.68
N VAL A 43 3.15 18.29 14.98
CA VAL A 43 3.15 17.75 16.34
C VAL A 43 4.30 16.77 16.49
N HIS A 44 4.89 16.71 17.68
CA HIS A 44 5.94 15.73 17.99
C HIS A 44 5.36 14.55 18.74
N ALA A 45 5.55 13.35 18.21
CA ALA A 45 5.17 12.11 18.84
C ALA A 45 6.09 11.81 20.04
N LYS A 46 5.53 11.20 21.08
CA LYS A 46 6.24 10.77 22.28
C LYS A 46 6.47 9.28 22.22
N ARG A 47 7.64 8.83 22.70
CA ARG A 47 7.86 7.41 22.96
C ARG A 47 7.16 7.03 24.27
N LEU A 48 6.34 6.00 24.20
CA LEU A 48 5.63 5.45 25.34
C LEU A 48 6.55 4.50 26.12
N SER A 49 6.41 4.52 27.45
CA SER A 49 6.98 3.51 28.34
C SER A 49 6.16 2.23 28.33
N ASP A 50 6.73 1.14 28.81
CA ASP A 50 6.04 -0.16 28.91
C ASP A 50 4.75 -0.09 29.75
N GLU A 51 4.70 0.77 30.78
CA GLU A 51 3.49 0.99 31.58
C GLU A 51 2.39 1.65 30.74
N GLN A 52 2.73 2.74 30.04
CA GLN A 52 1.78 3.45 29.17
C GLN A 52 1.25 2.56 28.05
N ILE A 53 2.09 1.69 27.48
CA ILE A 53 1.64 0.71 26.47
C ILE A 53 0.67 -0.30 27.09
N ARG A 54 0.97 -0.81 28.29
CA ARG A 54 0.09 -1.75 29.00
C ARG A 54 -1.27 -1.12 29.34
N GLU A 55 -1.27 0.12 29.80
CA GLU A 55 -2.49 0.90 30.05
C GLU A 55 -3.29 1.14 28.76
N LEU A 56 -2.62 1.56 27.68
CA LEU A 56 -3.23 1.84 26.39
C LEU A 56 -3.94 0.61 25.79
N PHE A 57 -3.27 -0.54 25.79
CA PHE A 57 -3.82 -1.77 25.22
C PHE A 57 -4.83 -2.46 26.15
N ALA A 58 -4.77 -2.20 27.46
CA ALA A 58 -5.66 -2.79 28.46
C ALA A 58 -5.82 -4.32 28.31
N GLY A 59 -4.73 -5.02 27.98
CA GLY A 59 -4.68 -6.47 27.78
C GLY A 59 -5.23 -6.99 26.44
N ARG A 60 -5.64 -6.11 25.51
CA ARG A 60 -6.01 -6.48 24.13
C ARG A 60 -4.77 -6.55 23.25
N SER A 61 -4.89 -7.17 22.08
CA SER A 61 -3.76 -7.36 21.17
C SER A 61 -3.55 -6.21 20.18
N LEU A 62 -2.32 -6.12 19.67
CA LEU A 62 -2.00 -5.53 18.37
C LEU A 62 -2.13 -6.60 17.29
N VAL A 63 -2.82 -6.28 16.19
CA VAL A 63 -2.88 -7.09 14.97
C VAL A 63 -2.25 -6.33 13.80
N GLY A 64 -1.50 -7.03 12.95
CA GLY A 64 -1.03 -6.51 11.67
C GLY A 64 -1.56 -7.37 10.54
N VAL A 65 -1.91 -6.76 9.42
CA VAL A 65 -2.47 -7.41 8.23
C VAL A 65 -1.66 -7.03 7.01
N ASP A 66 -1.22 -8.03 6.26
CA ASP A 66 -0.53 -7.84 4.98
C ASP A 66 -0.88 -8.95 3.97
N GLY A 67 -0.64 -8.67 2.70
CA GLY A 67 -0.91 -9.49 1.54
C GLY A 67 0.33 -9.71 0.68
N SER A 68 0.45 -10.90 0.12
CA SER A 68 1.46 -11.22 -0.87
C SER A 68 0.85 -11.96 -2.04
N VAL A 69 1.07 -11.43 -3.24
CA VAL A 69 0.75 -12.11 -4.50
C VAL A 69 2.03 -12.33 -5.27
N ASN A 70 2.14 -13.50 -5.89
CA ASN A 70 3.25 -13.80 -6.78
C ASN A 70 2.80 -14.64 -7.98
N GLN A 71 3.53 -14.51 -9.07
CA GLN A 71 3.15 -15.06 -10.37
C GLN A 71 4.10 -16.19 -10.77
N PHE A 72 3.54 -17.26 -11.33
CA PHE A 72 4.26 -18.25 -12.10
C PHE A 72 3.78 -18.25 -13.55
N GLY A 73 4.72 -18.33 -14.49
CA GLY A 73 4.44 -18.40 -15.91
C GLY A 73 4.83 -17.14 -16.69
N SER A 74 4.17 -16.93 -17.84
CA SER A 74 4.41 -15.80 -18.75
C SER A 74 3.27 -14.76 -18.63
N ASN A 75 3.07 -13.96 -19.67
CA ASN A 75 1.96 -13.03 -19.77
C ASN A 75 0.62 -13.76 -19.96
N TYR A 76 -0.49 -13.03 -19.79
CA TYR A 76 -1.84 -13.50 -20.10
C TYR A 76 -1.90 -14.23 -21.46
N PRO A 77 -2.63 -15.36 -21.58
CA PRO A 77 -3.39 -16.05 -20.52
C PRO A 77 -2.55 -17.06 -19.72
N TYR A 78 -1.26 -17.19 -20.03
CA TYR A 78 -0.33 -18.23 -19.60
C TYR A 78 0.33 -17.95 -18.24
N ALA A 79 -0.51 -17.60 -17.26
CA ALA A 79 -0.06 -17.17 -15.93
C ALA A 79 -0.91 -17.79 -14.81
N ILE A 80 -0.27 -18.03 -13.67
CA ILE A 80 -0.91 -18.39 -12.42
C ILE A 80 -0.48 -17.36 -11.37
N HIS A 81 -1.44 -16.72 -10.72
CA HIS A 81 -1.19 -15.94 -9.50
C HIS A 81 -1.59 -16.75 -8.28
N LEU A 82 -0.67 -16.83 -7.32
CA LEU A 82 -0.94 -17.38 -5.99
C LEU A 82 -0.89 -16.24 -4.99
N PHE A 83 -1.89 -16.23 -4.12
CA PHE A 83 -2.12 -15.19 -3.13
C PHE A 83 -2.02 -15.78 -1.74
N LYS A 84 -1.48 -14.98 -0.82
CA LYS A 84 -1.53 -15.23 0.61
C LYS A 84 -1.83 -13.91 1.31
N ALA A 85 -2.82 -13.89 2.19
CA ALA A 85 -3.06 -12.79 3.13
C ALA A 85 -2.92 -13.32 4.56
N LEU A 86 -2.34 -12.51 5.44
CA LEU A 86 -2.02 -12.88 6.81
C LEU A 86 -2.46 -11.76 7.74
N ALA A 87 -3.28 -12.09 8.72
CA ALA A 87 -3.50 -11.27 9.89
C ALA A 87 -2.86 -11.93 11.10
N LYS A 88 -1.92 -11.27 11.76
CA LYS A 88 -1.17 -11.82 12.90
C LYS A 88 -1.35 -10.97 14.15
N SER A 89 -1.65 -11.65 15.24
CA SER A 89 -1.88 -11.05 16.56
C SER A 89 -0.67 -11.23 17.47
N THR A 90 -0.43 -10.22 18.31
CA THR A 90 0.58 -10.26 19.39
C THR A 90 0.15 -11.10 20.58
N LEU A 91 -1.17 -11.32 20.76
CA LEU A 91 -1.73 -12.22 21.77
C LEU A 91 -2.58 -13.31 21.11
N PRO A 92 -2.66 -14.52 21.69
CA PRO A 92 -3.52 -15.56 21.15
C PRO A 92 -5.00 -15.18 21.23
N GLY A 93 -5.78 -15.64 20.25
CA GLY A 93 -7.23 -15.62 20.29
C GLY A 93 -7.78 -16.67 21.27
N ARG A 94 -9.12 -16.77 21.36
CA ARG A 94 -9.79 -17.69 22.30
C ARG A 94 -9.36 -19.15 22.15
N ASP A 95 -9.12 -19.58 20.92
CA ASP A 95 -8.75 -20.96 20.59
C ASP A 95 -7.23 -21.18 20.57
N GLY A 96 -6.45 -20.25 21.12
CA GLY A 96 -4.98 -20.32 21.17
C GLY A 96 -4.27 -19.96 19.85
N VAL A 97 -5.01 -19.75 18.76
CA VAL A 97 -4.45 -19.32 17.48
C VAL A 97 -3.84 -17.92 17.58
N THR A 98 -2.78 -17.65 16.83
CA THR A 98 -2.10 -16.32 16.80
C THR A 98 -2.16 -15.66 15.43
N LYS A 99 -2.75 -16.33 14.44
CA LYS A 99 -2.86 -15.82 13.08
C LYS A 99 -4.10 -16.36 12.36
N VAL A 100 -4.58 -15.56 11.42
CA VAL A 100 -5.55 -15.92 10.39
C VAL A 100 -4.82 -15.86 9.05
N GLU A 101 -4.92 -16.92 8.26
CA GLU A 101 -4.29 -17.02 6.95
C GLU A 101 -5.34 -17.31 5.87
N LYS A 102 -5.27 -16.58 4.75
CA LYS A 102 -6.09 -16.80 3.57
C LYS A 102 -5.17 -17.07 2.38
N VAL A 103 -5.50 -18.08 1.58
CA VAL A 103 -4.76 -18.43 0.37
C VAL A 103 -5.70 -18.66 -0.78
N GLN A 104 -5.30 -18.25 -1.98
CA GLN A 104 -6.08 -18.42 -3.19
C GLN A 104 -5.17 -18.57 -4.41
N MET A 105 -5.69 -19.17 -5.48
CA MET A 105 -5.10 -19.17 -6.81
C MET A 105 -6.04 -18.46 -7.79
N PHE A 106 -5.48 -17.73 -8.76
CA PHE A 106 -6.21 -17.16 -9.90
C PHE A 106 -5.43 -17.39 -11.19
N SER A 107 -6.05 -17.97 -12.21
CA SER A 107 -5.39 -18.25 -13.48
C SER A 107 -6.39 -18.27 -14.66
N PRO A 108 -6.13 -17.54 -15.76
CA PRO A 108 -6.96 -17.59 -16.98
C PRO A 108 -6.95 -18.95 -17.68
N LEU A 109 -6.09 -19.89 -17.24
CA LEU A 109 -6.12 -21.27 -17.72
C LEU A 109 -7.32 -22.05 -17.13
N SER A 110 -7.91 -21.58 -16.03
CA SER A 110 -9.17 -22.06 -15.50
C SER A 110 -10.35 -21.44 -16.24
N ALA A 111 -11.33 -22.27 -16.62
CA ALA A 111 -12.53 -21.80 -17.32
C ALA A 111 -13.33 -20.76 -16.52
N ALA A 112 -13.39 -20.91 -15.18
CA ALA A 112 -14.11 -19.99 -14.31
C ALA A 112 -13.44 -18.62 -14.25
N ASP A 113 -12.11 -18.60 -14.08
CA ASP A 113 -11.33 -17.37 -13.98
C ASP A 113 -11.27 -16.64 -15.33
N HIS A 114 -11.13 -17.38 -16.42
CA HIS A 114 -11.21 -16.83 -17.77
C HIS A 114 -12.60 -16.22 -18.06
N ALA A 115 -13.67 -16.86 -17.59
CA ALA A 115 -15.01 -16.28 -17.68
C ALA A 115 -15.13 -14.98 -16.87
N ALA A 116 -14.56 -14.93 -15.67
CA ALA A 116 -14.54 -13.71 -14.85
C ALA A 116 -13.78 -12.56 -15.53
N VAL A 117 -12.63 -12.84 -16.17
CA VAL A 117 -11.88 -11.83 -16.94
C VAL A 117 -12.74 -11.29 -18.09
N ARG A 118 -13.39 -12.17 -18.87
CA ARG A 118 -14.25 -11.72 -19.97
C ARG A 118 -15.48 -10.94 -19.49
N GLN A 119 -16.07 -11.35 -18.38
CA GLN A 119 -17.20 -10.63 -17.78
C GLN A 119 -16.78 -9.22 -17.37
N PHE A 120 -15.61 -9.07 -16.73
CA PHE A 120 -15.05 -7.77 -16.38
C PHE A 120 -14.87 -6.87 -17.60
N VAL A 121 -14.34 -7.41 -18.71
CA VAL A 121 -14.17 -6.65 -19.96
C VAL A 121 -15.51 -6.12 -20.48
N VAL A 122 -16.59 -6.89 -20.35
CA VAL A 122 -17.93 -6.49 -20.79
C VAL A 122 -18.52 -5.42 -19.86
N GLU A 123 -18.43 -5.62 -18.55
CA GLU A 123 -19.10 -4.77 -17.55
C GLU A 123 -18.35 -3.45 -17.30
N ARG A 124 -17.02 -3.47 -17.37
CA ARG A 124 -16.15 -2.38 -16.93
C ARG A 124 -15.22 -1.91 -18.04
N ARG A 125 -15.70 -1.96 -19.29
CA ARG A 125 -14.92 -1.57 -20.49
C ARG A 125 -14.34 -0.15 -20.39
N GLU A 126 -15.06 0.77 -19.75
CA GLU A 126 -14.63 2.16 -19.56
C GLU A 126 -13.40 2.31 -18.64
N GLU A 127 -13.12 1.31 -17.79
CA GLU A 127 -11.93 1.29 -16.93
C GLU A 127 -10.69 0.80 -17.66
N LEU A 128 -10.87 0.15 -18.82
CA LEU A 128 -9.80 -0.37 -19.65
C LEU A 128 -9.29 0.74 -20.57
N ARG A 129 -7.97 0.97 -20.54
CA ARG A 129 -7.30 1.95 -21.39
C ARG A 129 -6.81 1.25 -22.64
N VAL A 130 -7.74 0.90 -23.52
CA VAL A 130 -7.44 0.22 -24.78
C VAL A 130 -7.68 1.19 -25.93
N GLU A 131 -6.61 1.54 -26.63
CA GLU A 131 -6.71 2.33 -27.85
C GLU A 131 -7.26 1.46 -28.99
N PRO A 132 -8.16 1.99 -29.84
CA PRO A 132 -8.70 1.25 -30.98
C PRO A 132 -7.57 0.67 -31.83
N GLN A 133 -7.62 -0.64 -32.08
CA GLN A 133 -6.68 -1.32 -32.97
C GLN A 133 -7.39 -1.65 -34.29
N GLU A 134 -6.62 -1.72 -35.38
CA GLU A 134 -7.14 -2.21 -36.66
C GLU A 134 -7.53 -3.70 -36.56
N ASP A 135 -6.76 -4.47 -35.77
CA ASP A 135 -7.08 -5.85 -35.43
C ASP A 135 -7.91 -5.92 -34.15
N ARG A 136 -9.19 -6.28 -34.30
CA ARG A 136 -10.13 -6.46 -33.18
C ARG A 136 -9.72 -7.57 -32.22
N ASN A 137 -8.96 -8.57 -32.66
CA ASN A 137 -8.45 -9.61 -31.77
C ASN A 137 -7.35 -9.05 -30.87
N ALA A 138 -6.43 -8.26 -31.43
CA ALA A 138 -5.40 -7.59 -30.65
C ALA A 138 -6.01 -6.60 -29.63
N GLU A 139 -7.04 -5.83 -30.01
CA GLU A 139 -7.78 -4.97 -29.08
C GLU A 139 -8.35 -5.78 -27.90
N ARG A 140 -8.98 -6.92 -28.20
CA ARG A 140 -9.57 -7.80 -27.19
C ARG A 140 -8.52 -8.41 -26.26
N ASP A 141 -7.40 -8.88 -26.79
CA ASP A 141 -6.33 -9.49 -26.00
C ASP A 141 -5.72 -8.46 -25.02
N ILE A 142 -5.54 -7.21 -25.45
CA ILE A 142 -5.07 -6.12 -24.58
C ILE A 142 -6.10 -5.83 -23.49
N ALA A 143 -7.39 -5.79 -23.83
CA ALA A 143 -8.47 -5.58 -22.87
C ALA A 143 -8.53 -6.68 -21.81
N GLU A 144 -8.48 -7.94 -22.23
CA GLU A 144 -8.47 -9.10 -21.32
C GLU A 144 -7.22 -9.12 -20.44
N GLN A 145 -6.04 -8.78 -20.98
CA GLN A 145 -4.81 -8.66 -20.18
C GLN A 145 -4.91 -7.56 -19.12
N GLN A 146 -5.44 -6.38 -19.47
CA GLN A 146 -5.64 -5.28 -18.51
C GLN A 146 -6.66 -5.67 -17.43
N ALA A 147 -7.80 -6.25 -17.82
CA ALA A 147 -8.83 -6.74 -16.90
C ALA A 147 -8.27 -7.80 -15.93
N TYR A 148 -7.46 -8.73 -16.44
CA TYR A 148 -6.81 -9.75 -15.62
C TYR A 148 -5.92 -9.12 -14.54
N MET A 149 -5.10 -8.13 -14.88
CA MET A 149 -4.23 -7.46 -13.90
C MET A 149 -5.02 -6.66 -12.86
N ILE A 150 -6.12 -6.01 -13.26
CA ILE A 150 -7.02 -5.31 -12.32
C ILE A 150 -7.64 -6.32 -11.34
N LEU A 151 -8.12 -7.46 -11.84
CA LEU A 151 -8.72 -8.50 -11.01
C LEU A 151 -7.72 -9.14 -10.05
N VAL A 152 -6.45 -9.31 -10.45
CA VAL A 152 -5.39 -9.78 -9.55
C VAL A 152 -5.22 -8.81 -8.37
N ASP A 153 -5.12 -7.51 -8.64
CA ASP A 153 -4.94 -6.50 -7.60
C ASP A 153 -6.20 -6.39 -6.70
N GLN A 154 -7.39 -6.49 -7.29
CA GLN A 154 -8.65 -6.56 -6.55
C GLN A 154 -8.69 -7.77 -5.60
N LYS A 155 -8.38 -8.96 -6.10
CA LYS A 155 -8.36 -10.19 -5.29
C LYS A 155 -7.40 -10.12 -4.10
N MET A 156 -6.25 -9.47 -4.29
CA MET A 156 -5.31 -9.28 -3.18
C MET A 156 -5.93 -8.44 -2.06
N VAL A 157 -6.60 -7.33 -2.40
CA VAL A 157 -7.33 -6.49 -1.43
C VAL A 157 -8.47 -7.25 -0.77
N GLU A 158 -9.26 -8.01 -1.55
CA GLU A 158 -10.36 -8.81 -1.01
C GLU A 158 -9.84 -9.81 0.04
N MET A 159 -8.70 -10.45 -0.21
CA MET A 159 -8.10 -11.37 0.75
C MET A 159 -7.54 -10.68 2.00
N GLU A 160 -6.91 -9.50 1.86
CA GLU A 160 -6.47 -8.69 2.99
C GLU A 160 -7.66 -8.35 3.90
N LEU A 161 -8.77 -7.90 3.30
CA LEU A 161 -10.00 -7.57 4.03
C LEU A 161 -10.63 -8.80 4.68
N GLN A 162 -10.69 -9.94 3.99
CA GLN A 162 -11.19 -11.20 4.58
C GLN A 162 -10.37 -11.62 5.81
N ALA A 163 -9.03 -11.56 5.72
CA ALA A 163 -8.15 -11.86 6.84
C ALA A 163 -8.36 -10.88 8.01
N ALA A 164 -8.53 -9.59 7.70
CA ALA A 164 -8.79 -8.56 8.70
C ALA A 164 -10.15 -8.75 9.40
N ILE A 165 -11.23 -9.00 8.65
CA ILE A 165 -12.58 -9.24 9.17
C ILE A 165 -12.60 -10.40 10.16
N GLU A 166 -11.99 -11.53 9.80
CA GLU A 166 -11.89 -12.71 10.68
C GLU A 166 -10.99 -12.44 11.90
N ALA A 167 -9.90 -11.68 11.73
CA ALA A 167 -9.03 -11.28 12.82
C ALA A 167 -9.73 -10.40 13.86
N LEU A 168 -10.65 -9.52 13.44
CA LEU A 168 -11.47 -8.72 14.35
C LEU A 168 -12.32 -9.61 15.27
N ASP A 169 -12.87 -10.73 14.79
CA ASP A 169 -13.63 -11.66 15.62
C ASP A 169 -12.72 -12.47 16.54
N THR A 170 -11.63 -12.98 15.96
CA THR A 170 -10.75 -13.95 16.61
C THR A 170 -9.96 -13.33 17.75
N PHE A 171 -9.43 -12.12 17.53
CA PHE A 171 -8.49 -11.48 18.45
C PHE A 171 -9.08 -10.29 19.21
N ARG A 172 -10.14 -9.64 18.68
CA ARG A 172 -10.72 -8.40 19.22
C ARG A 172 -9.63 -7.38 19.61
N PRO A 173 -8.72 -7.06 18.68
CA PRO A 173 -7.51 -6.30 18.99
C PRO A 173 -7.87 -4.89 19.44
N PHE A 174 -7.01 -4.25 20.23
CA PHE A 174 -7.11 -2.81 20.47
C PHE A 174 -6.78 -2.02 19.20
N LEU A 175 -5.71 -2.43 18.52
CA LEU A 175 -5.18 -1.76 17.35
C LEU A 175 -4.94 -2.78 16.24
N MET A 176 -5.40 -2.48 15.03
CA MET A 176 -5.14 -3.24 13.82
C MET A 176 -4.44 -2.35 12.79
N LEU A 177 -3.26 -2.79 12.35
CA LEU A 177 -2.46 -2.14 11.32
C LEU A 177 -2.70 -2.85 10.00
N MET A 178 -3.12 -2.11 8.99
CA MET A 178 -3.24 -2.56 7.61
C MET A 178 -2.05 -2.04 6.81
N ASP A 179 -1.37 -2.88 6.04
CA ASP A 179 -0.38 -2.38 5.07
C ASP A 179 -1.09 -1.70 3.89
N GLY A 180 -0.81 -0.42 3.70
CA GLY A 180 -1.42 0.43 2.68
C GLY A 180 -2.57 1.32 3.16
N GLY A 181 -2.89 2.32 2.35
CA GLY A 181 -3.91 3.33 2.66
C GLY A 181 -5.34 2.84 2.41
N PHE A 182 -6.31 3.41 3.11
CA PHE A 182 -7.71 2.99 3.04
C PHE A 182 -8.36 3.30 1.69
N SER A 183 -7.87 4.29 0.93
CA SER A 183 -8.31 4.48 -0.47
C SER A 183 -8.01 3.24 -1.35
N ARG A 184 -6.86 2.59 -1.09
CA ARG A 184 -6.51 1.19 -1.41
C ARG A 184 -7.71 0.25 -1.31
N LEU A 185 -8.01 0.01 -0.04
CA LEU A 185 -8.90 -1.03 0.41
C LEU A 185 -10.35 -0.75 0.01
N LYS A 186 -10.81 0.49 0.18
CA LYS A 186 -12.16 0.89 -0.23
C LYS A 186 -12.38 0.80 -1.73
N GLY A 187 -11.44 1.30 -2.53
CA GLY A 187 -11.60 1.37 -3.99
C GLY A 187 -11.65 0.00 -4.68
N LYS A 188 -11.14 -1.05 -4.04
CA LYS A 188 -11.07 -2.41 -4.60
C LYS A 188 -11.85 -3.44 -3.80
N GLY A 189 -12.07 -3.21 -2.51
CA GLY A 189 -12.70 -4.16 -1.61
C GLY A 189 -14.21 -4.30 -1.79
N GLY A 190 -14.88 -3.33 -2.41
CA GLY A 190 -16.33 -3.36 -2.62
C GLY A 190 -17.09 -3.63 -1.32
N GLU A 191 -17.99 -4.61 -1.35
CA GLU A 191 -18.80 -5.02 -0.19
C GLU A 191 -17.94 -5.50 1.01
N LEU A 192 -16.75 -6.06 0.78
CA LEU A 192 -15.86 -6.48 1.88
C LEU A 192 -15.34 -5.27 2.66
N TRP A 193 -15.14 -4.12 2.01
CA TRP A 193 -14.76 -2.90 2.72
C TRP A 193 -15.89 -2.45 3.66
N GLU A 194 -17.14 -2.46 3.16
CA GLU A 194 -18.31 -2.05 3.93
C GLU A 194 -18.49 -2.96 5.16
N GLN A 195 -18.36 -4.27 4.98
CA GLN A 195 -18.38 -5.24 6.08
C GLN A 195 -17.24 -5.02 7.09
N PHE A 196 -16.03 -4.72 6.60
CA PHE A 196 -14.89 -4.41 7.46
C PHE A 196 -15.15 -3.15 8.30
N GLU A 197 -15.56 -2.05 7.66
CA GLU A 197 -15.83 -0.76 8.31
C GLU A 197 -16.95 -0.87 9.36
N GLU A 198 -18.04 -1.56 9.02
CA GLU A 198 -19.13 -1.85 9.95
C GLU A 198 -18.61 -2.60 11.19
N LYS A 199 -17.82 -3.65 10.97
CA LYS A 199 -17.32 -4.51 12.04
C LYS A 199 -16.29 -3.84 12.93
N VAL A 200 -15.45 -2.98 12.37
CA VAL A 200 -14.54 -2.11 13.14
C VAL A 200 -15.34 -1.20 14.06
N THR A 201 -16.39 -0.56 13.52
CA THR A 201 -17.27 0.34 14.27
C THR A 201 -17.91 -0.34 15.48
N TYR A 202 -18.28 -1.62 15.37
CA TYR A 202 -18.85 -2.38 16.49
C TYR A 202 -17.83 -2.96 17.49
N SER A 203 -16.55 -3.06 17.14
CA SER A 203 -15.55 -3.81 17.92
C SER A 203 -14.65 -2.95 18.82
N ASP A 204 -14.88 -1.63 18.90
CA ASP A 204 -14.01 -0.66 19.59
C ASP A 204 -12.52 -0.89 19.25
N THR A 205 -12.25 -1.30 18.02
CA THR A 205 -10.90 -1.56 17.49
C THR A 205 -10.48 -0.32 16.73
N ILE A 206 -9.30 0.19 16.99
CA ILE A 206 -8.70 1.25 16.16
C ILE A 206 -8.05 0.59 14.95
N VAL A 207 -8.34 1.12 13.75
CA VAL A 207 -7.71 0.64 12.51
C VAL A 207 -6.85 1.72 11.90
N VAL A 208 -5.68 1.34 11.42
CA VAL A 208 -4.73 2.27 10.79
C VAL A 208 -4.21 1.68 9.50
N GLY A 209 -4.43 2.39 8.40
CA GLY A 209 -3.76 2.11 7.14
C GLY A 209 -2.39 2.77 7.13
N VAL A 210 -1.32 1.99 7.17
CA VAL A 210 0.06 2.51 7.20
C VAL A 210 0.57 2.62 5.77
N ILE A 211 1.00 3.82 5.38
CA ILE A 211 1.42 4.15 4.02
C ILE A 211 2.90 4.49 4.04
N GLU A 212 3.73 3.62 3.42
CA GLU A 212 5.18 3.87 3.30
C GLU A 212 5.47 5.06 2.36
N GLU A 213 4.88 5.05 1.16
CA GLU A 213 5.13 6.06 0.15
C GLU A 213 3.86 6.85 -0.20
N VAL A 214 3.90 8.16 0.05
CA VAL A 214 2.78 9.06 -0.21
C VAL A 214 2.74 9.48 -1.68
N GLY A 215 2.14 8.64 -2.52
CA GLY A 215 2.04 8.86 -3.97
C GLY A 215 1.00 9.91 -4.42
N SER A 216 0.22 10.49 -3.50
CA SER A 216 -0.87 11.41 -3.82
C SER A 216 -0.39 12.83 -4.19
N TYR A 217 -1.35 13.69 -4.54
CA TYR A 217 -1.14 15.11 -4.91
C TYR A 217 -2.03 16.04 -4.07
N ARG A 218 -2.44 15.63 -2.87
CA ARG A 218 -3.46 16.33 -2.09
C ARG A 218 -2.93 17.58 -1.41
N LEU A 219 -1.63 17.67 -1.13
CA LEU A 219 -1.00 18.86 -0.56
C LEU A 219 -0.79 19.94 -1.61
N LYS A 220 -0.57 19.55 -2.87
CA LYS A 220 -0.37 20.50 -3.97
C LYS A 220 -1.49 21.54 -4.04
N SER A 221 -2.75 21.10 -4.12
CA SER A 221 -3.89 22.02 -4.20
C SER A 221 -3.97 22.94 -2.97
N ARG A 222 -3.62 22.44 -1.79
CA ARG A 222 -3.63 23.21 -0.53
C ARG A 222 -2.54 24.28 -0.48
N LEU A 223 -1.43 24.06 -1.18
CA LEU A 223 -0.30 25.00 -1.26
C LEU A 223 -0.49 26.01 -2.38
N ASP A 224 -1.08 25.60 -3.51
CA ASP A 224 -1.44 26.49 -4.62
C ASP A 224 -2.44 27.57 -4.15
N ASP A 225 -3.38 27.22 -3.26
CA ASP A 225 -4.33 28.17 -2.64
C ASP A 225 -3.64 29.28 -1.83
N VAL A 226 -2.38 29.08 -1.42
CA VAL A 226 -1.59 30.05 -0.64
C VAL A 226 -0.78 30.94 -1.55
N ASP A 227 0.08 30.30 -2.34
CA ASP A 227 1.02 30.95 -3.24
C ASP A 227 1.58 29.89 -4.19
N GLU A 228 1.17 29.93 -5.46
CA GLU A 228 1.65 29.05 -6.53
C GLU A 228 3.19 29.04 -6.66
N ARG A 229 3.88 30.09 -6.17
CA ARG A 229 5.35 30.14 -6.16
C ARG A 229 5.99 29.14 -5.20
N LEU A 230 5.27 28.67 -4.18
CA LEU A 230 5.77 27.68 -3.20
C LEU A 230 6.10 26.35 -3.88
N LEU A 231 5.38 25.99 -4.94
CA LEU A 231 5.59 24.75 -5.69
C LEU A 231 6.55 24.91 -6.88
N ARG A 232 7.17 26.08 -7.06
CA ARG A 232 8.27 26.22 -8.03
C ARG A 232 9.41 25.28 -7.67
N GLY A 233 10.05 24.70 -8.68
CA GLY A 233 11.10 23.70 -8.49
C GLY A 233 10.65 22.31 -8.03
N PHE A 234 9.35 22.07 -7.83
CA PHE A 234 8.79 20.72 -7.72
C PHE A 234 8.47 20.18 -9.12
N ILE A 235 8.73 18.88 -9.36
CA ILE A 235 8.63 18.35 -10.73
C ILE A 235 7.17 18.15 -11.11
N ARG A 236 6.44 17.43 -10.25
CA ARG A 236 5.01 17.19 -10.40
C ARG A 236 4.20 17.70 -9.21
N GLY A 237 4.86 17.98 -8.09
CA GLY A 237 4.22 18.40 -6.84
C GLY A 237 3.48 17.25 -6.16
N HIS A 238 4.01 16.02 -6.29
CA HIS A 238 3.51 14.91 -5.47
C HIS A 238 3.76 15.21 -3.99
N ASP A 239 2.88 14.69 -3.13
CA ASP A 239 3.00 14.82 -1.69
C ASP A 239 4.33 14.23 -1.20
N ARG A 240 4.82 13.12 -1.78
CA ARG A 240 6.17 12.59 -1.49
C ARG A 240 7.28 13.61 -1.73
N GLU A 241 7.17 14.43 -2.78
CA GLU A 241 8.17 15.45 -3.10
C GLU A 241 8.10 16.62 -2.12
N VAL A 242 6.87 17.06 -1.81
CA VAL A 242 6.59 18.16 -0.86
C VAL A 242 7.06 17.81 0.54
N LEU A 243 6.81 16.58 0.99
CA LEU A 243 7.11 16.14 2.35
C LEU A 243 8.55 15.65 2.53
N PHE A 244 9.32 15.46 1.46
CA PHE A 244 10.70 14.98 1.54
C PHE A 244 11.56 15.94 2.38
N ASN A 245 12.08 15.44 3.51
CA ASN A 245 12.83 16.20 4.51
C ASN A 245 12.07 17.42 5.08
N MET A 246 10.74 17.40 5.03
CA MET A 246 9.90 18.47 5.57
C MET A 246 9.72 18.33 7.08
N LEU A 247 9.43 17.10 7.53
CA LEU A 247 9.22 16.75 8.93
C LEU A 247 10.53 16.46 9.67
N GLU A 248 10.60 16.87 10.93
CA GLU A 248 11.62 16.43 11.89
C GLU A 248 11.42 14.92 12.21
N THR A 249 12.45 14.22 12.68
CA THR A 249 12.25 12.81 13.12
C THR A 249 11.37 12.79 14.37
N GLY A 250 10.32 11.96 14.37
CA GLY A 250 9.30 11.92 15.43
C GLY A 250 8.18 12.94 15.23
N GLU A 251 8.26 13.80 14.23
CA GLU A 251 7.20 14.76 13.91
C GLU A 251 6.15 14.15 12.98
N TRP A 252 4.91 14.61 13.13
CA TRP A 252 3.81 14.32 12.25
C TRP A 252 2.97 15.59 11.99
N LEU A 253 2.44 15.70 10.77
CA LEU A 253 1.52 16.74 10.36
C LEU A 253 0.10 16.27 10.67
N LYS A 254 -0.45 16.78 11.76
CA LYS A 254 -1.83 16.57 12.22
C LYS A 254 -2.76 17.41 11.38
N THR A 255 -3.46 16.77 10.45
CA THR A 255 -4.29 17.49 9.47
C THR A 255 -5.59 18.00 10.10
N SER A 256 -6.16 19.05 9.50
CA SER A 256 -7.42 19.64 9.93
C SER A 256 -8.60 18.70 9.66
N LEU A 257 -9.47 18.52 10.66
CA LEU A 257 -10.74 17.80 10.50
C LEU A 257 -11.78 18.61 9.70
N GLU A 258 -11.68 19.94 9.73
CA GLU A 258 -12.56 20.85 8.99
C GLU A 258 -12.19 20.90 7.51
N ARG A 259 -10.89 20.80 7.20
CA ARG A 259 -10.35 20.78 5.84
C ARG A 259 -9.57 19.49 5.57
N PRO A 260 -10.27 18.34 5.50
CA PRO A 260 -9.60 17.05 5.40
C PRO A 260 -8.84 16.91 4.08
N ILE A 261 -7.78 16.11 4.12
CA ILE A 261 -6.99 15.70 2.94
C ILE A 261 -7.77 14.71 2.08
N LYS A 262 -8.51 13.81 2.73
CA LYS A 262 -9.44 12.85 2.12
C LYS A 262 -10.78 13.00 2.85
N ASN A 263 -11.86 13.26 2.14
CA ASN A 263 -13.15 13.54 2.80
C ASN A 263 -13.66 12.38 3.66
N GLU A 264 -13.28 11.15 3.31
CA GLU A 264 -13.77 9.91 3.92
C GLU A 264 -12.87 9.39 5.05
N PHE A 265 -11.61 9.82 5.11
CA PHE A 265 -10.62 9.30 6.04
C PHE A 265 -9.88 10.43 6.75
N TYR A 266 -9.46 10.18 7.98
CA TYR A 266 -8.53 11.07 8.63
C TYR A 266 -7.09 10.66 8.31
N THR A 267 -6.44 11.42 7.43
CA THR A 267 -5.06 11.16 6.99
C THR A 267 -4.09 12.08 7.71
N VAL A 268 -3.01 11.52 8.25
CA VAL A 268 -1.88 12.27 8.81
C VAL A 268 -0.59 11.88 8.11
N PHE A 269 0.39 12.79 8.07
CA PHE A 269 1.72 12.51 7.49
C PHE A 269 2.73 12.45 8.62
N ASN A 270 3.67 11.50 8.58
CA ASN A 270 4.58 11.29 9.70
C ASN A 270 6.01 10.97 9.23
N ARG A 271 6.97 11.20 10.13
CA ARG A 271 8.35 10.75 9.96
C ARG A 271 8.79 9.99 11.22
N LEU A 272 8.42 8.71 11.28
CA LEU A 272 8.64 7.87 12.47
C LEU A 272 10.07 7.32 12.58
N SER A 273 10.90 7.45 11.54
CA SER A 273 12.33 7.04 11.53
C SER A 273 13.25 8.15 11.02
N HIS A 274 14.56 7.89 10.98
CA HIS A 274 15.55 8.81 10.40
C HIS A 274 15.42 8.98 8.89
N GLN A 275 14.66 8.13 8.19
CA GLN A 275 14.46 8.28 6.74
C GLN A 275 13.84 9.65 6.43
N PRO A 276 14.38 10.41 5.46
CA PRO A 276 13.88 11.75 5.13
C PRO A 276 12.51 11.73 4.43
N GLN A 277 12.13 10.60 3.81
CA GLN A 277 10.81 10.44 3.21
C GLN A 277 9.76 10.28 4.31
N ALA A 278 8.71 11.10 4.24
CA ALA A 278 7.56 10.96 5.12
C ALA A 278 6.65 9.81 4.65
N GLY A 279 6.09 9.08 5.61
CA GLY A 279 4.96 8.18 5.42
C GLY A 279 3.64 8.86 5.74
N ALA A 280 2.55 8.10 5.71
CA ALA A 280 1.24 8.55 6.15
C ALA A 280 0.48 7.45 6.91
N CYS A 281 -0.51 7.87 7.67
CA CYS A 281 -1.48 6.98 8.30
C CYS A 281 -2.90 7.43 7.93
N ASP A 282 -3.72 6.49 7.46
CA ASP A 282 -5.16 6.69 7.32
C ASP A 282 -5.88 6.09 8.54
N PHE A 283 -6.85 6.83 9.07
CA PHE A 283 -7.76 6.41 10.12
C PHE A 283 -9.21 6.57 9.63
N LEU A 284 -10.14 5.83 10.23
CA LEU A 284 -11.56 6.18 10.12
C LEU A 284 -11.79 7.54 10.77
N ARG A 285 -12.71 8.33 10.20
CA ARG A 285 -12.88 9.73 10.63
C ARG A 285 -13.37 9.83 12.07
N GLU A 286 -14.17 8.87 12.50
CA GLU A 286 -14.73 8.69 13.83
C GLU A 286 -13.62 8.42 14.87
N GLN A 287 -12.49 7.86 14.43
CA GLN A 287 -11.34 7.52 15.27
C GLN A 287 -10.35 8.68 15.45
N ALA A 288 -10.63 9.86 14.89
CA ALA A 288 -9.73 11.02 14.95
C ALA A 288 -9.32 11.41 16.39
N HIS A 289 -10.20 11.19 17.36
CA HIS A 289 -9.97 11.49 18.77
C HIS A 289 -8.91 10.58 19.44
N ARG A 290 -8.53 9.46 18.80
CA ARG A 290 -7.50 8.51 19.30
C ARG A 290 -6.16 8.65 18.57
N VAL A 291 -6.03 9.55 17.60
CA VAL A 291 -4.87 9.54 16.70
C VAL A 291 -3.57 9.86 17.42
N ASP A 292 -3.58 10.81 18.37
CA ASP A 292 -2.38 11.23 19.10
C ASP A 292 -1.70 10.05 19.82
N GLU A 293 -2.47 9.29 20.62
CA GLU A 293 -1.94 8.12 21.36
C GLU A 293 -1.50 6.98 20.42
N VAL A 294 -2.17 6.81 19.28
CA VAL A 294 -1.82 5.78 18.30
C VAL A 294 -0.53 6.16 17.58
N ILE A 295 -0.36 7.43 17.18
CA ILE A 295 0.88 7.91 16.57
C ILE A 295 2.06 7.81 17.55
N ASP A 296 1.86 8.14 18.83
CA ASP A 296 2.86 7.93 19.89
C ASP A 296 3.26 6.45 19.98
N PHE A 297 2.28 5.54 19.97
CA PHE A 297 2.54 4.10 19.94
C PHE A 297 3.30 3.66 18.68
N LEU A 298 2.86 4.09 17.49
CA LEU A 298 3.52 3.77 16.22
C LEU A 298 4.97 4.28 16.19
N TYR A 299 5.22 5.48 16.70
CA TYR A 299 6.57 6.02 16.82
C TYR A 299 7.44 5.18 17.77
N THR A 300 6.83 4.69 18.86
CA THR A 300 7.49 3.83 19.84
C THR A 300 7.95 2.52 19.21
N ILE A 301 7.09 1.85 18.44
CA ILE A 301 7.39 0.55 17.83
C ILE A 301 8.07 0.64 16.45
N THR A 302 8.34 1.85 15.95
CA THR A 302 9.10 2.05 14.71
C THR A 302 10.61 2.16 15.01
N PRO A 303 11.45 1.27 14.47
CA PRO A 303 12.90 1.35 14.69
C PRO A 303 13.48 2.62 14.03
N SER A 304 14.35 3.35 14.74
CA SER A 304 14.82 4.67 14.28
C SER A 304 15.62 4.64 12.97
N LYS A 305 16.26 3.50 12.64
CA LYS A 305 17.02 3.31 11.39
C LYS A 305 16.29 2.42 10.38
N SER A 306 14.97 2.25 10.50
CA SER A 306 14.15 1.49 9.54
C SER A 306 13.64 2.39 8.39
N ARG A 307 12.89 1.75 7.48
CA ARG A 307 12.14 2.41 6.41
C ARG A 307 10.97 3.30 6.86
N GLY A 308 10.78 3.48 8.17
CA GLY A 308 9.67 4.28 8.72
C GLY A 308 8.41 3.48 9.01
N ILE A 309 8.48 2.15 8.91
CA ILE A 309 7.36 1.23 9.14
C ILE A 309 7.44 0.64 10.57
N PRO A 310 6.30 0.52 11.27
CA PRO A 310 6.21 -0.16 12.56
C PRO A 310 6.77 -1.58 12.50
N LEU A 311 7.59 -1.97 13.47
CA LEU A 311 8.25 -3.28 13.50
C LEU A 311 7.27 -4.46 13.33
N TRP A 312 6.07 -4.33 13.91
CA TRP A 312 5.07 -5.39 13.82
C TRP A 312 4.60 -5.63 12.37
N LEU A 313 4.42 -4.58 11.57
CA LEU A 313 4.06 -4.73 10.16
C LEU A 313 5.20 -5.37 9.36
N ASP A 314 6.47 -5.03 9.62
CA ASP A 314 7.62 -5.70 9.00
C ASP A 314 7.65 -7.21 9.30
N VAL A 315 7.27 -7.60 10.52
CA VAL A 315 7.15 -9.03 10.90
C VAL A 315 6.01 -9.72 10.13
N VAL A 316 4.88 -9.03 9.93
CA VAL A 316 3.75 -9.57 9.19
C VAL A 316 4.07 -9.70 7.71
N ASP A 317 4.66 -8.68 7.08
CA ASP A 317 5.13 -8.72 5.68
C ASP A 317 6.08 -9.89 5.44
N ALA A 318 7.08 -10.04 6.31
CA ALA A 318 8.04 -11.13 6.19
C ALA A 318 7.40 -12.54 6.22
N GLU A 319 6.32 -12.73 6.98
CA GLU A 319 5.59 -14.01 7.06
C GLU A 319 4.51 -14.18 5.98
N ALA A 320 3.89 -13.08 5.53
CA ALA A 320 2.93 -13.06 4.44
C ALA A 320 3.59 -13.35 3.09
N ARG A 321 4.86 -12.95 2.93
CA ARG A 321 5.60 -13.01 1.67
C ARG A 321 5.64 -14.40 1.04
N LEU A 322 5.12 -14.50 -0.17
CA LEU A 322 5.29 -15.64 -1.07
C LEU A 322 6.54 -15.44 -1.94
N THR A 323 7.61 -16.17 -1.64
CA THR A 323 8.85 -16.08 -2.42
C THR A 323 8.74 -16.82 -3.76
N LYS A 324 9.49 -16.36 -4.77
CA LYS A 324 9.55 -17.03 -6.09
C LYS A 324 9.87 -18.51 -5.96
N LYS A 325 10.81 -18.88 -5.08
CA LYS A 325 11.18 -20.28 -4.83
C LYS A 325 10.03 -21.12 -4.28
N GLN A 326 9.23 -20.59 -3.35
CA GLN A 326 8.06 -21.28 -2.81
C GLN A 326 7.01 -21.51 -3.91
N ILE A 327 6.74 -20.48 -4.72
CA ILE A 327 5.81 -20.58 -5.85
C ILE A 327 6.27 -21.64 -6.85
N GLU A 328 7.53 -21.59 -7.26
CA GLU A 328 8.10 -22.59 -8.17
C GLU A 328 7.99 -24.01 -7.60
N MET A 329 8.23 -24.19 -6.30
CA MET A 329 8.09 -25.49 -5.63
C MET A 329 6.64 -25.96 -5.61
N ILE A 330 5.69 -25.10 -5.25
CA ILE A 330 4.26 -25.42 -5.23
C ILE A 330 3.80 -25.84 -6.63
N VAL A 331 4.13 -25.06 -7.67
CA VAL A 331 3.70 -25.37 -9.04
C VAL A 331 4.35 -26.66 -9.54
N LYS A 332 5.68 -26.80 -9.43
CA LYS A 332 6.40 -28.00 -9.93
C LYS A 332 6.02 -29.29 -9.19
N SER A 333 5.48 -29.20 -7.98
CA SER A 333 5.06 -30.38 -7.21
C SER A 333 3.60 -30.77 -7.45
N ASN A 334 2.78 -29.88 -8.02
CA ASN A 334 1.33 -30.07 -8.17
C ASN A 334 0.84 -30.00 -9.62
N VAL A 335 1.70 -29.60 -10.57
CA VAL A 335 1.37 -29.48 -11.99
C VAL A 335 2.35 -30.31 -12.80
N ASP A 336 1.81 -31.14 -13.70
CA ASP A 336 2.61 -32.01 -14.56
C ASP A 336 3.64 -31.22 -15.37
N ALA A 337 4.85 -31.77 -15.52
CA ALA A 337 5.94 -31.12 -16.23
C ALA A 337 5.57 -30.75 -17.68
N GLU A 338 4.76 -31.59 -18.35
CA GLU A 338 4.28 -31.32 -19.70
C GLU A 338 3.34 -30.10 -19.75
N ILE A 339 2.48 -29.94 -18.75
CA ILE A 339 1.58 -28.77 -18.63
C ILE A 339 2.40 -27.50 -18.34
N VAL A 340 3.40 -27.60 -17.47
CA VAL A 340 4.32 -26.48 -17.21
C VAL A 340 5.07 -26.05 -18.47
N GLU A 341 5.62 -27.01 -19.23
CA GLU A 341 6.36 -26.72 -20.46
C GLU A 341 5.50 -26.18 -21.59
N SER A 342 4.25 -26.65 -21.72
CA SER A 342 3.33 -26.25 -22.79
C SER A 342 2.67 -24.89 -22.53
N PHE A 343 2.26 -24.61 -21.29
CA PHE A 343 1.44 -23.44 -20.98
C PHE A 343 2.12 -22.38 -20.14
N LEU A 344 3.16 -22.68 -19.36
CA LEU A 344 3.65 -21.75 -18.35
C LEU A 344 5.08 -21.28 -18.61
N ARG A 345 5.95 -22.12 -19.18
CA ARG A 345 7.37 -21.77 -19.33
C ARG A 345 7.60 -20.74 -20.45
N PRO A 346 8.08 -19.51 -20.14
CA PRO A 346 8.39 -18.53 -21.16
C PRO A 346 9.64 -18.93 -21.97
N GLN A 347 9.64 -18.72 -23.30
CA GLN A 347 10.81 -18.99 -24.16
C GLN A 347 12.07 -18.21 -23.75
N ARG A 348 11.91 -17.03 -23.13
CA ARG A 348 13.04 -16.22 -22.61
C ARG A 348 13.83 -16.93 -21.51
N GLU A 349 13.20 -17.82 -20.75
CA GLU A 349 13.88 -18.59 -19.69
C GLU A 349 14.71 -19.76 -20.25
N ARG A 350 14.67 -19.98 -21.57
CA ARG A 350 15.52 -20.95 -22.28
C ARG A 350 16.78 -20.31 -22.86
N ARG A 351 16.99 -19.01 -22.66
CA ARG A 351 18.18 -18.31 -23.16
C ARG A 351 19.30 -18.47 -22.15
N ASP A 352 20.36 -19.16 -22.54
CA ASP A 352 21.58 -19.37 -21.75
C ASP A 352 22.55 -18.16 -21.79
N PHE A 353 22.12 -17.02 -22.36
CA PHE A 353 22.96 -15.85 -22.64
C PHE A 353 22.31 -14.53 -22.20
#